data_AF-A0A832RB54-F1
#
_entry.id   AF-A0A832RB54-F1
#
_cell.length_a   1.000
_cell.length_b   1.000
_cell.length_c   1.000
_cell.angle_alpha   90.00
_cell.angle_beta   90.00
_cell.angle_gamma   90.00
#
_symmetry.space_group_name_H-M   'P 1'
#
loop_
_entity.id
_entity.type
_entity.pdbx_description
1 polymer ?
#
loop_
_entity_poly.entity_id
_entity_poly.type
_entity_poly.pdbx_seq_one_letter_code
_entity_poly.pdbx_strand_id
1 'polypeptide(L)' 'MNIHFKPKTLLLTAALAGAALSLPALAHHSFAMYDMKTMKVFTGVVTRIDPAPNHLQIFFAPMNAERKNVERD' A
#
# COMPACT_ATOMS: atom_id res chain seq x y z
N MET A 1 21.70 -24.45 -30.18
CA MET A 1 22.61 -23.29 -29.99
C MET A 1 22.88 -23.16 -28.50
N ASN A 2 24.01 -23.66 -28.00
CA ASN A 2 24.33 -23.62 -26.56
C ASN A 2 24.90 -22.24 -26.20
N ILE A 3 24.09 -21.42 -25.53
CA ILE A 3 24.51 -20.10 -25.08
C ILE A 3 25.36 -20.28 -23.82
N HIS A 4 26.69 -20.22 -23.96
CA HIS A 4 27.62 -20.21 -22.83
C HIS A 4 27.72 -18.79 -22.27
N PHE A 5 26.96 -18.50 -21.22
CA PHE A 5 27.13 -17.27 -20.45
C PHE A 5 28.35 -17.38 -19.53
N LYS A 6 29.22 -16.38 -19.56
CA LYS A 6 30.33 -16.29 -18.59
C LYS A 6 29.74 -16.14 -17.18
N PRO A 7 30.33 -16.78 -16.15
CA PRO A 7 29.76 -16.81 -14.80
C PRO A 7 29.54 -15.41 -14.21
N LYS A 8 30.41 -14.44 -14.53
CA LYS A 8 30.26 -13.04 -14.12
C LYS A 8 29.06 -12.35 -14.76
N THR A 9 28.80 -12.64 -16.04
CA THR A 9 27.65 -12.11 -16.78
C THR A 9 26.36 -12.70 -16.23
N LEU A 10 26.36 -14.01 -15.93
CA LEU A 10 25.22 -14.70 -15.34
C LEU A 10 24.84 -14.13 -13.95
N LEU A 11 25.85 -13.90 -13.11
CA LEU A 11 25.67 -13.30 -11.78
C LEU A 11 25.07 -11.88 -11.87
N LEU A 12 25.57 -11.08 -12.81
CA LEU A 12 25.10 -9.71 -13.02
C LEU A 12 23.65 -9.68 -13.53
N THR A 13 23.30 -10.55 -14.46
CA THR A 13 21.91 -10.68 -14.94
C THR A 13 20.96 -11.16 -13.84
N ALA A 14 21.40 -12.09 -12.98
CA ALA A 14 20.59 -12.54 -11.85
C ALA A 14 20.37 -11.44 -10.81
N ALA A 15 21.41 -10.66 -10.50
CA ALA A 15 21.31 -9.52 -9.59
C ALA A 15 20.36 -8.43 -10.15
N LEU A 16 20.45 -8.11 -11.44
CA LEU A 16 19.57 -7.13 -12.09
C LEU A 16 18.11 -7.61 -12.13
N ALA A 17 17.87 -8.89 -12.43
CA ALA A 17 16.55 -9.48 -12.38
C ALA A 17 15.97 -9.46 -10.95
N GLY A 18 16.78 -9.80 -9.94
CA GLY A 18 16.39 -9.72 -8.54
C GLY A 18 16.05 -8.30 -8.08
N ALA A 19 16.81 -7.31 -8.52
CA ALA A 19 16.54 -5.90 -8.23
C ALA A 19 15.26 -5.38 -8.91
N ALA A 20 14.97 -5.81 -10.14
CA ALA A 20 13.75 -5.42 -10.85
C ALA A 20 12.49 -6.04 -10.20
N LEU A 21 12.59 -7.24 -9.64
CA LEU A 21 11.48 -7.95 -8.99
C LEU A 21 11.27 -7.57 -7.52
N SER A 22 12.18 -6.81 -6.89
CA SER A 22 12.05 -6.40 -5.49
C SER A 22 11.04 -5.26 -5.28
N LEU A 23 10.88 -4.37 -6.27
CA LEU A 23 9.95 -3.24 -6.19
C LEU A 23 8.47 -3.68 -6.12
N PRO A 24 7.99 -4.62 -6.95
CA PRO A 24 6.62 -5.14 -6.84
C PRO A 24 6.38 -5.92 -5.54
N ALA A 25 7.40 -6.63 -5.04
CA ALA A 25 7.30 -7.39 -3.80
C ALA A 25 7.09 -6.47 -2.57
N LEU A 26 7.73 -5.29 -2.55
CA LEU A 26 7.49 -4.28 -1.54
C LEU A 26 6.04 -3.76 -1.56
N ALA A 27 5.41 -3.71 -2.75
CA ALA A 27 4.04 -3.26 -2.92
C ALA A 27 2.97 -4.29 -2.52
N HIS A 28 3.35 -5.54 -2.18
CA HIS A 28 2.40 -6.64 -2.00
C HIS A 28 2.02 -6.93 -0.52
N HIS A 29 2.51 -6.16 0.44
CA HIS A 29 2.00 -6.25 1.81
C HIS A 29 0.78 -5.33 1.96
N SER A 30 -0.25 -5.75 2.70
CA SER A 30 -1.58 -5.13 2.85
C SER A 30 -1.64 -3.62 3.17
N PHE A 31 -0.49 -2.96 3.33
CA PHE A 31 -0.31 -1.57 3.71
C PHE A 31 0.59 -0.79 2.74
N ALA A 32 0.94 -1.33 1.57
CA ALA A 32 1.81 -0.63 0.61
C ALA A 32 1.23 0.72 0.13
N MET A 33 -0.10 0.87 0.19
CA MET A 33 -0.79 2.12 -0.11
C MET A 33 -0.87 3.08 1.09
N TYR A 34 -0.49 2.63 2.29
CA TYR A 34 -0.60 3.42 3.52
C TYR A 34 0.73 4.09 3.86
N ASP A 35 0.78 5.42 3.73
CA ASP A 35 1.94 6.20 4.16
C ASP A 35 1.95 6.36 5.68
N MET A 36 2.75 5.54 6.35
CA MET A 36 2.97 5.59 7.81
C MET A 36 3.59 6.90 8.32
N LYS A 37 4.13 7.76 7.44
CA LYS A 37 4.65 9.08 7.83
C LYS A 37 3.56 10.15 7.89
N THR A 38 2.40 9.88 7.32
CA THR A 38 1.32 10.85 7.21
C THR A 38 0.26 10.59 8.27
N MET A 39 0.13 11.54 9.21
CA MET A 39 -0.97 11.56 10.17
C MET A 39 -2.08 12.50 9.69
N LYS A 40 -3.32 12.02 9.70
CA LYS A 40 -4.51 12.82 9.38
C LYS A 40 -5.47 12.81 10.56
N VAL A 41 -6.09 13.94 10.84
CA VAL A 41 -7.11 14.10 11.88
C VAL A 41 -8.41 14.50 11.20
N PHE A 42 -9.47 13.73 11.48
CA PHE A 42 -10.81 13.98 10.92
C PHE A 42 -11.83 14.05 12.06
N THR A 43 -12.89 14.82 11.83
CA THR A 43 -14.10 14.78 12.67
C THR A 43 -15.23 14.32 11.77
N GLY A 44 -16.06 13.40 12.25
CA GLY A 44 -17.06 12.75 11.41
C GLY A 44 -17.94 11.79 12.20
N VAL A 45 -18.79 11.08 11.47
CA VAL A 45 -19.67 10.03 12.00
C VAL A 45 -19.20 8.69 11.45
N VAL A 46 -19.02 7.70 12.33
CA VAL A 46 -18.74 6.32 11.91
C VAL A 46 -20.00 5.74 11.25
N THR A 47 -19.88 5.29 10.01
CA THR A 47 -20.99 4.74 9.23
C THR A 47 -20.97 3.22 9.17
N ARG A 48 -19.80 2.60 9.33
CA ARG A 48 -19.62 1.14 9.34
C ARG A 48 -18.33 0.74 10.04
N ILE A 49 -18.36 -0.41 10.71
CA ILE A 49 -17.18 -1.11 11.23
C ILE A 49 -17.10 -2.45 10.52
N ASP A 50 -15.94 -2.78 9.98
CA ASP A 50 -15.66 -4.06 9.34
C ASP A 50 -14.58 -4.81 10.13
N PRO A 51 -14.98 -5.80 10.95
CA PRO A 51 -14.05 -6.62 11.70
C PRO A 51 -13.49 -7.72 10.79
N ALA A 52 -12.48 -7.42 9.96
CA ALA A 52 -11.76 -8.45 9.24
C ALA A 52 -10.69 -9.08 10.16
N PRO A 53 -10.50 -10.42 10.15
CA PRO A 53 -9.63 -11.15 11.09
C PRO A 53 -8.17 -10.66 11.15
N ASN A 54 -7.70 -9.96 10.12
CA ASN A 54 -6.34 -9.46 9.98
C ASN A 54 -6.25 -7.93 9.81
N HIS A 55 -7.37 -7.22 9.65
CA HIS A 55 -7.40 -5.77 9.42
C HIS A 55 -8.72 -5.18 9.96
N LEU A 56 -8.66 -4.28 10.94
CA LEU A 56 -9.83 -3.50 11.34
C LEU A 56 -10.01 -2.32 10.38
N GLN A 57 -11.19 -2.20 9.75
CA GLN A 57 -11.52 -1.03 8.96
C GLN A 57 -12.71 -0.26 9.56
N ILE A 58 -12.56 1.06 9.66
CA ILE A 58 -13.58 1.99 10.16
C ILE A 58 -13.91 2.98 9.04
N PHE A 59 -15.19 3.08 8.70
CA PHE A 59 -15.68 4.00 7.68
C PHE A 59 -16.31 5.20 8.37
N PHE A 60 -16.00 6.40 7.90
CA PHE A 60 -16.51 7.64 8.44
C PHE A 60 -16.95 8.59 7.34
N ALA A 61 -18.05 9.30 7.58
CA ALA A 61 -18.43 10.47 6.81
C ALA A 61 -17.80 11.71 7.47
N PRO A 62 -16.91 12.45 6.79
CA PRO A 62 -16.26 13.62 7.37
C PRO A 62 -17.28 14.74 7.57
N MET A 63 -17.06 15.59 8.58
CA MET A 63 -17.83 16.82 8.76
C MET A 63 -17.45 17.86 7.71
N ASN A 64 -18.42 18.69 7.31
CA ASN A 64 -18.16 19.89 6.53
C ASN A 64 -17.28 20.90 7.30
N ALA A 65 -16.72 21.87 6.58
CA ALA A 65 -15.83 22.88 7.15
C ALA A 65 -16.47 23.67 8.30
N GLU A 66 -17.78 23.93 8.23
CA GLU A 66 -18.54 24.65 9.26
C GLU A 66 -18.82 23.79 10.51
N ARG A 67 -18.52 22.49 10.46
CA ARG A 67 -18.79 21.49 11.52
C ARG A 67 -20.25 21.44 11.97
N LYS A 68 -21.18 21.58 11.02
CA LYS A 68 -22.63 21.51 11.29
C LYS A 68 -23.28 20.25 10.72
N ASN A 69 -22.63 19.59 9.76
CA ASN A 69 -23.15 18.37 9.16
C ASN A 69 -22.00 17.53 8.60
N VAL A 70 -22.31 16.32 8.12
CA VAL A 70 -21.38 15.49 7.35
C VAL A 70 -21.45 15.82 5.86
N GLU A 71 -20.33 15.70 5.17
CA GLU A 71 -20.29 15.66 3.71
C GLU A 71 -21.07 14.42 3.24
N ARG A 72 -21.98 14.61 2.29
CA ARG A 72 -22.79 13.56 1.68
C ARG A 72 -22.70 13.67 0.16
N ASP A 73 -22.64 12.52 -0.48
CA ASP A 73 -22.68 12.35 -1.93
C ASP A 73 -24.08 12.65 -2.48
#